data_AF-A0A1M5R2G6-F1
#
_entry.id   AF-A0A1M5R2G6-F1
#
_cell.length_a   1.000
_cell.length_b   1.000
_cell.length_c   1.000
_cell.angle_alpha   90.00
_cell.angle_beta   90.00
_cell.angle_gamma   90.00
#
_symmetry.space_group_name_H-M   'P 1'
#
loop_
_entity.id
_entity.type
_entity.pdbx_description
1 polymer ?
#
loop_
_entity_poly.entity_id
_entity_poly.type
_entity_poly.pdbx_seq_one_letter_code
_entity_poly.pdbx_strand_id
1 'polypeptide(L)'
;MTGSELKQLREDLGKAIGRPLSVGDIAKLCGLPPETGPDTIAGWEAGAGPDGPVAALLSFLAVGCDHYPLGEEIISAGDAELFRAMMRSGVIRRLG
;
A
#
# COMPACT_ATOMS: atom_id res chain seq x y z
N MET A 1 -7.09 -8.84 3.65
CA MET A 1 -6.82 -8.31 2.31
C MET A 1 -6.69 -9.49 1.37
N THR A 2 -7.58 -9.59 0.38
CA THR A 2 -7.52 -10.61 -0.67
C THR A 2 -6.44 -10.27 -1.71
N GLY A 3 -6.10 -11.22 -2.58
CA GLY A 3 -5.14 -10.98 -3.66
C GLY A 3 -5.58 -9.86 -4.62
N SER A 4 -6.85 -9.84 -5.00
CA SER A 4 -7.42 -8.77 -5.84
C SER A 4 -7.38 -7.40 -5.16
N GLU A 5 -7.65 -7.33 -3.85
CA GLU A 5 -7.54 -6.09 -3.07
C GLU A 5 -6.09 -5.60 -2.99
N LEU A 6 -5.11 -6.51 -2.84
CA LEU A 6 -3.69 -6.16 -2.87
C LEU A 6 -3.27 -5.58 -4.22
N LYS A 7 -3.70 -6.23 -5.32
CA LYS A 7 -3.42 -5.73 -6.67
C LYS A 7 -4.00 -4.33 -6.88
N GLN A 8 -5.24 -4.11 -6.46
CA GLN A 8 -5.90 -2.80 -6.53
C GLN A 8 -5.15 -1.76 -5.69
N LEU A 9 -4.76 -2.12 -4.46
CA LEU A 9 -3.96 -1.26 -3.59
C LEU A 9 -2.65 -0.83 -4.25
N ARG A 10 -1.93 -1.75 -4.91
CA ARG A 10 -0.69 -1.40 -5.62
C ARG A 10 -0.92 -0.35 -6.71
N GLU A 11 -2.01 -0.50 -7.46
CA GLU A 11 -2.38 0.45 -8.51
C GLU A 11 -2.76 1.82 -7.92
N ASP A 12 -3.58 1.84 -6.87
CA ASP A 12 -4.07 3.08 -6.26
C ASP A 12 -2.98 3.82 -5.49
N LEU A 13 -2.09 3.09 -4.82
CA LEU A 13 -0.93 3.69 -4.16
C LEU A 13 0.01 4.31 -5.21
N GLY A 14 0.18 3.66 -6.36
CA GLY A 14 0.94 4.21 -7.46
C GLY A 14 0.35 5.52 -8.00
N LYS A 15 -0.98 5.57 -8.20
CA LYS A 15 -1.68 6.81 -8.57
C LYS A 15 -1.46 7.90 -7.51
N ALA A 16 -1.62 7.55 -6.23
CA ALA A 16 -1.52 8.49 -5.11
C ALA A 16 -0.12 9.10 -4.97
N ILE A 17 0.95 8.37 -5.32
CA ILE A 17 2.33 8.90 -5.31
C ILE A 17 2.79 9.43 -6.69
N GLY A 18 1.94 9.41 -7.70
CA GLY A 18 2.22 9.94 -9.04
C GLY A 18 3.12 9.07 -9.91
N ARG A 19 3.29 7.77 -9.62
CA ARG A 19 4.02 6.81 -10.47
C ARG A 19 3.51 5.37 -10.31
N PRO A 20 3.51 4.54 -11.38
CA PRO A 20 3.19 3.12 -11.24
C PRO A 20 4.11 2.42 -10.23
N LEU A 21 3.54 1.47 -9.50
CA LEU A 21 4.28 0.59 -8.59
C LEU A 21 4.38 -0.82 -9.17
N SER A 22 5.60 -1.34 -9.17
CA SER A 22 5.90 -2.74 -9.48
C SER A 22 5.62 -3.64 -8.26
N VAL A 23 5.54 -4.95 -8.48
CA VAL A 23 5.50 -5.93 -7.39
C VAL A 23 6.77 -5.86 -6.51
N GLY A 24 7.91 -5.46 -7.09
CA GLY A 24 9.15 -5.23 -6.34
C GLY A 24 9.10 -3.99 -5.45
N ASP A 25 8.42 -2.92 -5.86
CA ASP A 25 8.20 -1.76 -5.01
C ASP A 25 7.36 -2.12 -3.79
N ILE A 26 6.28 -2.89 -3.98
CA ILE A 26 5.46 -3.39 -2.86
C ILE A 26 6.28 -4.33 -1.98
N ALA A 27 7.09 -5.21 -2.56
CA ALA A 27 7.98 -6.08 -1.80
C ALA A 27 8.94 -5.27 -0.91
N LYS A 28 9.55 -4.20 -1.45
CA LYS A 28 10.41 -3.28 -0.69
C LYS A 28 9.64 -2.59 0.44
N LEU A 29 8.42 -2.12 0.19
CA LEU A 29 7.57 -1.50 1.23
C LEU A 29 7.18 -2.48 2.34
N CYS A 30 7.01 -3.75 2.00
CA CYS A 30 6.74 -4.84 2.93
C CYS A 30 8.00 -5.37 3.64
N GLY A 31 9.19 -4.87 3.31
CA GLY A 31 10.46 -5.34 3.87
C GLY A 31 10.85 -6.76 3.43
N LEU A 32 10.31 -7.22 2.30
CA LEU A 32 10.64 -8.55 1.76
C LEU A 32 12.03 -8.54 1.11
N PRO A 33 12.75 -9.68 1.10
CA PRO A 33 14.04 -9.80 0.43
C PRO A 33 13.94 -9.44 -1.06
N PRO A 34 14.89 -8.70 -1.65
CA PRO A 34 14.81 -8.29 -3.05
C PRO A 34 14.72 -9.45 -4.05
N GLU A 35 15.32 -10.60 -3.72
CA GLU A 35 15.43 -11.75 -4.63
C GLU A 35 14.14 -12.59 -4.70
N THR A 36 13.35 -12.62 -3.63
CA THR A 36 12.15 -13.47 -3.52
C THR A 36 10.86 -12.68 -3.28
N GLY A 37 11.00 -11.43 -2.85
CA GLY A 37 9.89 -10.55 -2.53
C GLY A 37 8.95 -10.28 -3.70
N PRO A 38 9.44 -9.93 -4.91
CA PRO A 38 8.58 -9.71 -6.07
C PRO A 38 7.67 -10.91 -6.40
N ASP A 39 8.23 -12.12 -6.38
CA ASP A 39 7.48 -13.36 -6.63
C ASP A 39 6.47 -13.66 -5.52
N THR A 40 6.83 -13.35 -4.27
CA THR A 40 5.92 -13.46 -3.12
C THR A 40 4.71 -12.52 -3.28
N ILE A 41 4.93 -11.26 -3.66
CA ILE A 41 3.84 -10.30 -3.93
C ILE A 41 2.97 -10.79 -5.10
N ALA A 42 3.59 -11.23 -6.20
CA ALA A 42 2.85 -11.74 -7.35
C ALA A 42 1.99 -12.96 -6.99
N GLY A 43 2.52 -13.88 -6.17
CA GLY A 43 1.78 -15.03 -5.65
C GLY A 43 0.60 -14.62 -4.77
N TRP A 44 0.75 -13.61 -3.91
CA TRP A 44 -0.35 -13.07 -3.13
C TRP A 44 -1.42 -12.40 -4.01
N GLU A 45 -1.03 -11.59 -4.99
CA GLU A 45 -1.97 -10.93 -5.91
C GLU A 45 -2.80 -11.94 -6.72
N ALA A 46 -2.21 -13.08 -7.10
CA ALA A 46 -2.90 -14.13 -7.84
C ALA A 46 -3.72 -15.09 -6.96
N GLY A 47 -3.48 -15.07 -5.64
CA GLY A 47 -4.03 -16.03 -4.69
C GLY A 47 -4.93 -15.41 -3.62
N ALA A 48 -4.82 -15.93 -2.40
CA ALA A 48 -5.64 -15.50 -1.26
C ALA A 48 -5.25 -14.13 -0.69
N GLY A 49 -4.12 -13.55 -1.12
CA GLY A 49 -3.52 -12.37 -0.51
C GLY A 49 -2.56 -12.70 0.65
N PRO A 50 -1.97 -11.66 1.26
CA PRO A 50 -1.11 -11.80 2.43
C PRO A 50 -1.94 -12.01 3.70
N ASP A 51 -1.30 -12.55 4.73
CA ASP A 51 -1.87 -12.70 6.08
C ASP A 51 -1.03 -11.95 7.14
N GLY A 52 -1.53 -12.00 8.37
CA GLY A 52 -0.80 -11.55 9.56
C GLY A 52 -0.25 -10.12 9.47
N PRO A 53 1.00 -9.88 9.90
CA PRO A 53 1.60 -8.55 9.95
C PRO A 53 1.67 -7.83 8.61
N VAL A 54 1.82 -8.57 7.49
CA VAL A 54 1.93 -7.96 6.17
C VAL A 54 0.58 -7.43 5.70
N ALA A 55 -0.49 -8.18 5.93
CA ALA A 55 -1.85 -7.70 5.65
C ALA A 55 -2.18 -6.43 6.46
N ALA A 56 -1.77 -6.36 7.73
CA ALA A 56 -1.95 -5.17 8.55
C ALA A 56 -1.15 -3.97 8.02
N LEU A 57 0.12 -4.17 7.66
CA LEU A 57 0.96 -3.13 7.07
C LEU A 57 0.35 -2.56 5.78
N LEU A 58 -0.14 -3.43 4.88
CA LEU A 58 -0.75 -3.02 3.63
C LEU A 58 -2.05 -2.23 3.85
N SER A 59 -2.87 -2.63 4.82
CA SER A 59 -4.04 -1.85 5.25
C SER A 59 -3.65 -0.46 5.77
N PHE A 60 -2.51 -0.34 6.46
CA PHE A 60 -2.00 0.99 6.84
C PHE A 60 -1.52 1.79 5.63
N LEU A 61 -0.83 1.17 4.67
CA LEU A 61 -0.39 1.87 3.44
C LEU A 61 -1.59 2.35 2.59
N ALA A 62 -2.71 1.63 2.64
CA ALA A 62 -3.95 1.99 1.96
C ALA A 62 -4.48 3.37 2.35
N VAL A 63 -4.19 3.84 3.57
CA VAL A 63 -4.49 5.20 4.05
C VAL A 63 -3.88 6.28 3.16
N GLY A 64 -2.75 6.00 2.50
CA GLY A 64 -2.14 6.94 1.56
C GLY A 64 -2.95 7.14 0.27
N CYS A 65 -3.96 6.31 0.00
CA CYS A 65 -4.75 6.39 -1.23
C CYS A 65 -6.10 7.08 -0.97
N ASP A 66 -6.64 7.75 -1.98
CA ASP A 66 -7.96 8.40 -1.89
C ASP A 66 -9.11 7.38 -1.88
N HIS A 67 -8.86 6.17 -2.39
CA HIS A 67 -9.87 5.12 -2.55
C HIS A 67 -10.32 4.50 -1.23
N TYR A 68 -9.52 4.57 -0.17
CA TYR A 68 -9.84 3.93 1.11
C TYR A 68 -10.41 4.97 2.09
N PRO A 69 -11.60 4.73 2.66
CA PRO A 69 -12.19 5.65 3.61
C PRO A 69 -11.30 5.71 4.84
N LEU A 70 -10.91 6.92 5.21
CA LEU A 70 -10.53 7.19 6.58
C LEU A 70 -11.81 7.36 7.39
N GLY A 71 -11.75 7.19 8.71
CA GLY A 71 -12.89 7.52 9.58
C GLY A 71 -13.16 9.02 9.57
N GLU A 72 -13.56 9.58 8.44
CA GLU A 72 -13.81 11.01 8.18
C GLU A 72 -15.03 11.53 8.97
N GLU A 73 -15.79 10.63 9.60
CA GLU A 73 -16.77 10.97 10.64
C GLU A 73 -16.11 11.30 12.00
N ILE A 74 -14.84 10.93 12.19
CA ILE A 74 -14.07 11.06 13.43
C ILE A 74 -12.96 12.12 13.30
N ILE A 75 -12.42 12.33 12.10
CA ILE A 75 -11.36 13.31 11.81
C ILE A 75 -11.80 14.30 10.73
N SER A 76 -11.31 15.53 10.77
CA SER A 76 -11.64 16.52 9.74
C SER A 76 -11.04 16.12 8.38
N ALA A 77 -11.65 16.59 7.28
CA ALA A 77 -11.11 16.36 5.94
C ALA A 77 -9.67 16.88 5.77
N GLY A 78 -9.32 17.98 6.44
CA GLY A 78 -7.96 18.53 6.44
C GLY A 78 -6.96 17.62 7.16
N ASP A 79 -7.34 17.07 8.32
CA ASP A 79 -6.50 16.12 9.04
C ASP A 79 -6.34 14.82 8.25
N ALA A 80 -7.42 14.33 7.65
CA ALA A 80 -7.39 13.16 6.78
C ALA A 80 -6.38 13.36 5.65
N GLU A 81 -6.43 14.49 4.94
CA GLU A 81 -5.48 14.74 3.85
C GLU A 81 -4.03 14.93 4.33
N LEU A 82 -3.83 15.53 5.52
CA LEU A 82 -2.51 15.58 6.13
C LEU A 82 -1.97 14.17 6.40
N PHE A 83 -2.78 13.26 6.93
CA PHE A 83 -2.39 11.86 7.13
C PHE A 83 -2.07 11.17 5.80
N ARG A 84 -2.91 11.36 4.76
CA ARG A 84 -2.63 10.81 3.42
C ARG A 84 -1.29 11.31 2.89
N ALA A 85 -1.04 12.62 2.96
CA ALA A 85 0.21 13.24 2.51
C ALA A 85 1.44 12.70 3.26
N MET A 86 1.35 12.54 4.59
CA MET A 86 2.41 11.93 5.39
C MET A 86 2.70 10.49 4.97
N MET A 87 1.65 9.69 4.74
CA MET A 87 1.81 8.31 4.28
C MET A 87 2.46 8.23 2.89
N ARG A 88 2.00 9.05 1.94
CA ARG A 88 2.60 9.16 0.59
C ARG A 88 4.08 9.53 0.67
N SER A 89 4.44 10.52 1.50
CA SER A 89 5.84 10.92 1.71
C SER A 89 6.69 9.78 2.29
N GLY A 90 6.15 9.02 3.26
CA GLY A 90 6.81 7.84 3.82
C GLY A 90 7.06 6.74 2.77
N VAL A 91 6.09 6.48 1.90
CA VAL A 91 6.21 5.54 0.78
C VAL A 91 7.31 5.99 -0.19
N ILE A 92 7.27 7.25 -0.64
CA ILE A 92 8.28 7.81 -1.55
C ILE A 92 9.68 7.68 -0.96
N ARG A 93 9.86 8.01 0.32
CA ARG A 93 11.17 7.89 1.00
C ARG A 93 11.69 6.46 1.04
N ARG A 94 10.81 5.47 1.24
CA ARG A 94 11.21 4.05 1.28
C ARG A 94 11.50 3.50 -0.11
N LEU A 95 10.92 4.07 -1.18
CA LEU A 95 11.14 3.61 -2.55
C LEU A 95 12.38 4.23 -3.18
N GLY A 96 12.76 5.45 -2.79
CA GLY A 96 14.10 6.02 -3.04
C GLY A 96 15.22 5.23 -2.39
#